data_AF-A0A376VXX2-F1
#
_entry.id   AF-A0A376VXX2-F1
#
_cell.length_a   1.000
_cell.length_b   1.000
_cell.length_c   1.000
_cell.angle_alpha   90.00
_cell.angle_beta   90.00
_cell.angle_gamma   90.00
#
_symmetry.space_group_name_H-M   'P 1'
#
loop_
_entity.id
_entity.type
_entity.pdbx_description
1 polymer ?
#
loop_
_entity_poly.entity_id
_entity_poly.type
_entity_poly.pdbx_seq_one_letter_code
_entity_poly.pdbx_strand_id
1 'polypeptide(L)'
;MTSHYLRTLYPQRTTRSWDFAVSGCAWRIRKYLFRNYAPLLRAGKEYPTLQIMLPMVSTLEEVRAVKTLIHAQAKLLGLTAENLPALGIMIEVPAAVMIADKLASEVDFFSIGTNDLTQYIMAADRGNSTVAKLVDYCNDAVINAIAMVCQAGRNNEIPVSNVRRNGWRYPANSTTAHHGD
;
A
#
# COMPACT_ATOMS: atom_id res chain seq x y z
N MET A 1 -29.40 15.41 18.64
CA MET A 1 -28.58 14.73 19.67
C MET A 1 -27.41 13.90 19.10
N THR A 2 -27.17 13.88 17.78
CA THR A 2 -26.08 13.14 17.11
C THR A 2 -24.78 13.93 16.91
N SER A 3 -24.78 15.25 17.16
CA SER A 3 -23.61 16.11 16.91
C SER A 3 -22.57 16.10 18.05
N HIS A 4 -22.97 15.75 19.27
CA HIS A 4 -22.06 15.80 20.43
C HIS A 4 -21.12 14.61 20.55
N TYR A 5 -21.46 13.45 19.99
CA TYR A 5 -20.62 12.24 20.04
C TYR A 5 -19.39 12.32 19.14
N LEU A 6 -19.42 13.14 18.10
CA LEU A 6 -18.28 13.33 17.21
C LEU A 6 -17.26 14.30 17.78
N ARG A 7 -17.58 15.12 18.79
CA ARG A 7 -16.70 16.20 19.26
C ARG A 7 -15.63 15.74 20.26
N THR A 8 -15.86 14.61 20.92
CA THR A 8 -14.95 14.04 21.95
C THR A 8 -13.83 13.17 21.36
N LEU A 9 -13.84 12.91 20.05
CA LEU A 9 -12.86 12.06 19.35
C LEU A 9 -11.85 12.84 18.48
N TYR A 10 -11.94 14.17 18.43
CA TYR A 10 -11.01 15.03 17.69
C TYR A 10 -10.35 16.02 18.65
N PRO A 11 -9.14 15.73 19.16
CA PRO A 11 -8.36 16.77 19.80
C PRO A 11 -8.00 17.84 18.74
N GLN A 12 -8.10 19.09 19.16
CA GLN A 12 -7.77 20.27 18.36
C GLN A 12 -6.39 20.15 17.71
N ARG A 13 -6.29 20.64 16.45
CA ARG A 13 -5.05 20.75 15.68
C ARG A 13 -3.99 21.49 16.50
N THR A 14 -3.07 20.75 17.11
CA THR A 14 -1.89 21.30 17.78
C THR A 14 -0.66 21.01 16.92
N THR A 15 0.19 22.03 16.80
CA THR A 15 1.17 22.28 15.73
C THR A 15 2.52 21.57 15.95
N ARG A 16 2.51 20.26 16.15
CA ARG A 16 3.75 19.46 16.10
C ARG A 16 3.77 18.64 14.81
N SER A 17 4.63 19.05 13.87
CA SER A 17 4.77 18.47 12.53
C SER A 17 4.99 16.95 12.54
N TRP A 18 5.64 16.42 13.58
CA TRP A 18 5.89 14.99 13.75
C TRP A 18 4.67 14.20 14.27
N ASP A 19 3.84 14.80 15.12
CA ASP A 19 2.62 14.15 15.61
C ASP A 19 1.62 13.95 14.47
N PHE A 20 1.62 14.82 13.45
CA PHE A 20 0.75 14.69 12.28
C PHE A 20 1.18 13.55 11.33
N ALA A 21 2.48 13.36 11.13
CA ALA A 21 2.98 12.28 10.30
C ALA A 21 2.70 10.91 10.94
N VAL A 22 3.01 10.75 12.23
CA VAL A 22 2.84 9.47 12.94
C VAL A 22 1.37 9.20 13.27
N SER A 23 0.63 10.19 13.79
CA SER A 23 -0.80 10.02 14.09
C SER A 23 -1.65 9.93 12.82
N GLY A 24 -1.27 10.63 11.75
CA GLY A 24 -1.90 10.53 10.44
C GLY A 24 -1.74 9.14 9.83
N CYS A 25 -0.53 8.58 9.84
CA CYS A 25 -0.26 7.20 9.40
C CYS A 25 -1.05 6.17 10.22
N ALA A 26 -0.96 6.23 11.55
CA ALA A 26 -1.64 5.31 12.45
C ALA A 26 -3.18 5.38 12.35
N TRP A 27 -3.75 6.57 12.11
CA TRP A 27 -5.19 6.75 11.94
C TRP A 27 -5.70 6.29 10.57
N ARG A 28 -4.89 6.38 9.51
CA ARG A 28 -5.28 5.95 8.15
C ARG A 28 -5.38 4.43 8.01
N ILE A 29 -4.48 3.69 8.68
CA ILE A 29 -4.43 2.22 8.68
C ILE A 29 -5.70 1.60 9.27
N ARG A 30 -6.18 2.13 10.41
CA ARG A 30 -7.36 1.59 11.12
C ARG A 30 -8.62 1.58 10.26
N LYS A 31 -8.75 2.47 9.26
CA LYS A 31 -9.95 2.50 8.39
C LYS A 31 -10.12 1.24 7.53
N TYR A 32 -9.06 0.51 7.19
CA TYR A 32 -9.17 -0.70 6.38
C TYR A 32 -9.63 -1.90 7.22
N LEU A 33 -9.17 -1.98 8.47
CA LEU A 33 -9.58 -3.02 9.41
C LEU A 33 -11.08 -2.95 9.77
N PHE A 34 -11.74 -1.80 9.56
CA PHE A 34 -13.18 -1.63 9.77
C PHE A 34 -13.98 -1.52 8.46
N ARG A 35 -13.35 -1.74 7.31
CA ARG A 35 -14.02 -1.60 6.01
C ARG A 35 -14.90 -2.81 5.70
N ASN A 36 -16.08 -2.56 5.15
CA ASN A 36 -16.88 -3.59 4.50
C ASN A 36 -16.32 -3.86 3.10
N TYR A 37 -15.79 -5.07 2.89
CA TYR A 37 -15.23 -5.53 1.63
C TYR A 37 -16.30 -6.20 0.74
N ALA A 38 -17.46 -6.59 1.28
CA ALA A 38 -18.51 -7.28 0.55
C ALA A 38 -18.90 -6.63 -0.80
N PRO A 39 -19.01 -5.28 -0.94
CA PRO A 39 -19.26 -4.67 -2.24
C PRO A 39 -18.13 -4.91 -3.25
N LEU A 40 -16.87 -4.86 -2.82
CA LEU A 40 -15.70 -5.12 -3.66
C LEU A 40 -15.62 -6.59 -4.06
N LEU A 41 -15.96 -7.50 -3.14
CA LEU A 41 -15.97 -8.94 -3.42
C LEU A 41 -17.07 -9.32 -4.42
N ARG A 42 -18.26 -8.71 -4.30
CA ARG A 42 -19.34 -8.88 -5.29
C ARG A 42 -18.93 -8.34 -6.66
N ALA A 43 -18.38 -7.13 -6.70
CA ALA A 43 -17.88 -6.54 -7.94
C ALA A 43 -16.75 -7.39 -8.56
N GLY A 44 -15.88 -7.98 -7.75
CA GLY A 44 -14.82 -8.88 -8.21
C GLY A 44 -15.31 -10.04 -9.08
N LYS A 45 -16.51 -10.56 -8.78
CA LYS A 45 -17.14 -11.62 -9.56
C LYS A 45 -17.55 -11.16 -10.97
N GLU A 46 -17.93 -9.90 -11.11
CA GLU A 46 -18.37 -9.30 -12.39
C GLU A 46 -17.20 -8.72 -13.19
N TYR A 47 -16.14 -8.29 -12.50
CA TYR A 47 -14.98 -7.63 -13.08
C TYR A 47 -13.69 -8.39 -12.71
N PRO A 48 -13.27 -9.39 -13.52
CA PRO A 48 -12.09 -10.22 -13.24
C PRO A 48 -10.77 -9.44 -13.12
N THR A 49 -10.70 -8.23 -13.67
CA THR A 49 -9.54 -7.35 -13.58
C THR A 49 -9.54 -6.47 -12.33
N LEU A 50 -10.58 -6.53 -11.49
CA LEU A 50 -10.66 -5.76 -10.26
C LEU A 50 -9.60 -6.27 -9.27
N GLN A 51 -8.87 -5.34 -8.69
CA GLN A 51 -7.86 -5.60 -7.68
C GLN A 51 -8.14 -4.75 -6.45
N ILE A 52 -7.87 -5.30 -5.27
CA ILE A 52 -7.95 -4.58 -4.01
C ILE A 52 -6.55 -4.17 -3.62
N MET A 53 -6.33 -2.88 -3.38
CA MET A 53 -5.04 -2.35 -2.96
C MET A 53 -5.15 -1.69 -1.60
N LEU A 54 -4.34 -2.13 -0.63
CA LEU A 54 -4.28 -1.55 0.71
C LEU A 54 -3.20 -0.46 0.77
N PRO A 55 -3.54 0.80 1.03
CA PRO A 55 -2.56 1.84 1.24
C PRO A 55 -2.12 1.92 2.71
N MET A 56 -1.00 2.59 2.92
CA MET A 56 -0.39 2.94 4.21
C MET A 56 -0.03 1.73 5.08
N VAL A 57 0.18 0.56 4.49
CA VAL A 57 0.60 -0.63 5.23
C VAL A 57 2.00 -0.40 5.81
N SER A 58 2.17 -0.80 7.07
CA SER A 58 3.44 -0.68 7.81
C SER A 58 3.87 -1.99 8.45
N THR A 59 2.93 -2.92 8.69
CA THR A 59 3.19 -4.20 9.35
C THR A 59 2.59 -5.39 8.60
N LEU A 60 3.11 -6.58 8.86
CA LEU A 60 2.60 -7.82 8.27
C LEU A 60 1.22 -8.18 8.85
N GLU A 61 1.02 -7.87 10.13
CA GLU A 61 -0.20 -8.14 10.88
C GLU A 61 -1.41 -7.38 10.31
N GLU A 62 -1.20 -6.16 9.81
CA GLU A 62 -2.24 -5.39 9.10
C GLU A 62 -2.77 -6.14 7.86
N VAL A 63 -1.86 -6.68 7.04
CA VAL A 63 -2.22 -7.45 5.84
C VAL A 63 -2.99 -8.70 6.23
N ARG A 64 -2.50 -9.45 7.22
CA ARG A 64 -3.15 -10.68 7.70
C ARG A 64 -4.53 -10.43 8.28
N ALA A 65 -4.69 -9.34 9.03
CA ALA A 65 -5.98 -8.96 9.59
C ALA A 65 -6.99 -8.63 8.47
N VAL A 66 -6.56 -7.91 7.43
CA VAL A 66 -7.42 -7.63 6.27
C VAL A 66 -7.78 -8.91 5.50
N LYS A 67 -6.81 -9.80 5.22
CA LYS A 67 -7.09 -11.10 4.57
C LYS A 67 -8.12 -11.91 5.35
N THR A 68 -7.99 -11.94 6.68
CA THR A 68 -8.96 -12.60 7.57
C THR A 68 -10.37 -12.04 7.42
N LEU A 69 -10.51 -10.70 7.36
CA LEU A 69 -11.80 -10.03 7.16
C LEU A 69 -12.39 -10.31 5.78
N ILE A 70 -11.56 -10.27 4.73
CA ILE A 70 -11.97 -10.60 3.36
C ILE A 70 -12.49 -12.03 3.29
N HIS A 71 -11.76 -13.00 3.84
CA HIS A 71 -12.17 -14.41 3.84
C HIS A 71 -13.46 -14.64 4.62
N ALA A 72 -13.62 -13.99 5.79
CA ALA A 72 -14.85 -14.08 6.57
C ALA A 72 -16.07 -13.55 5.78
N GLN A 73 -15.93 -12.41 5.11
CA GLN A 73 -16.99 -11.83 4.29
C GLN A 73 -17.26 -12.63 3.02
N ALA A 74 -16.22 -13.17 2.38
CA ALA A 74 -16.35 -14.07 1.24
C ALA A 74 -17.17 -15.31 1.58
N LYS A 75 -16.89 -15.93 2.74
CA LYS A 75 -17.65 -17.10 3.23
C LYS A 75 -19.13 -16.78 3.40
N LEU A 76 -19.47 -15.62 3.96
CA LEU A 76 -20.87 -15.17 4.12
C LEU A 76 -21.55 -14.92 2.76
N LEU A 77 -20.79 -14.58 1.73
CA LEU A 77 -21.27 -14.38 0.37
C LEU A 77 -21.29 -15.66 -0.48
N GLY A 78 -20.83 -16.80 0.06
CA GLY A 78 -20.69 -18.05 -0.69
C GLY A 78 -19.64 -17.99 -1.81
N LEU A 79 -18.63 -17.12 -1.68
CA LEU A 79 -17.53 -17.00 -2.64
C LEU A 79 -16.39 -17.95 -2.28
N THR A 80 -15.78 -18.56 -3.29
CA THR A 80 -14.56 -19.37 -3.13
C THR A 80 -13.31 -18.51 -3.29
N ALA A 81 -12.14 -19.07 -2.95
CA ALA A 81 -10.86 -18.35 -3.05
C ALA A 81 -10.56 -17.90 -4.49
N GLU A 82 -10.95 -18.69 -5.48
CA GLU A 82 -10.77 -18.39 -6.91
C GLU A 82 -11.65 -17.24 -7.39
N ASN A 83 -12.69 -16.87 -6.62
CA ASN A 83 -13.55 -15.74 -6.92
C ASN A 83 -13.09 -14.43 -6.26
N LEU A 84 -12.02 -14.46 -5.47
CA LEU A 84 -11.53 -13.28 -4.77
C LEU A 84 -10.69 -12.41 -5.71
N PRO A 85 -10.92 -11.08 -5.72
CA PRO A 85 -9.99 -10.14 -6.33
C PRO A 85 -8.57 -10.31 -5.78
N ALA A 86 -7.58 -10.11 -6.65
CA ALA A 86 -6.18 -10.03 -6.22
C ALA A 86 -6.02 -8.91 -5.17
N LEU A 87 -5.33 -9.21 -4.08
CA LEU A 87 -5.02 -8.30 -2.99
C LEU A 87 -3.56 -7.87 -3.08
N GLY A 88 -3.35 -6.58 -3.30
CA GLY A 88 -2.02 -5.96 -3.25
C GLY A 88 -1.91 -4.90 -2.18
N ILE A 89 -0.70 -4.38 -2.02
CA ILE A 89 -0.42 -3.26 -1.11
C ILE A 89 0.29 -2.13 -1.84
N MET A 90 0.04 -0.90 -1.39
CA MET A 90 0.83 0.25 -1.79
C MET A 90 2.06 0.37 -0.88
N ILE A 91 3.25 0.25 -1.44
CA ILE A 91 4.50 0.51 -0.72
C ILE A 91 4.74 2.02 -0.73
N GLU A 92 4.35 2.65 0.36
CA GLU A 92 4.48 4.10 0.55
C GLU A 92 5.04 4.50 1.93
N VAL A 93 5.20 3.52 2.84
CA VAL A 93 5.77 3.73 4.17
C VAL A 93 7.15 3.06 4.22
N PRO A 94 8.21 3.73 4.76
CA PRO A 94 9.54 3.13 4.86
C PRO A 94 9.56 1.79 5.61
N ALA A 95 8.71 1.62 6.64
CA ALA A 95 8.55 0.35 7.33
C ALA A 95 8.21 -0.80 6.39
N ALA A 96 7.28 -0.60 5.44
CA ALA A 96 6.91 -1.62 4.46
C ALA A 96 8.05 -1.96 3.49
N VAL A 97 8.90 -0.99 3.15
CA VAL A 97 10.12 -1.25 2.36
C VAL A 97 11.05 -2.21 3.10
N MET A 98 11.26 -1.99 4.40
CA MET A 98 12.16 -2.80 5.22
C MET A 98 11.70 -4.24 5.42
N ILE A 99 10.39 -4.51 5.28
CA ILE A 99 9.80 -5.85 5.40
C ILE A 99 9.16 -6.33 4.08
N ALA A 100 9.57 -5.76 2.94
CA ALA A 100 8.92 -6.00 1.66
C ALA A 100 8.91 -7.50 1.28
N ASP A 101 9.98 -8.25 1.53
CA ASP A 101 10.00 -9.70 1.27
C ASP A 101 8.92 -10.46 2.08
N LYS A 102 8.73 -10.10 3.35
CA LYS A 102 7.68 -10.72 4.19
C LYS A 102 6.29 -10.36 3.69
N LEU A 103 6.09 -9.09 3.32
CA LEU A 103 4.81 -8.63 2.78
C LEU A 103 4.49 -9.30 1.45
N ALA A 104 5.50 -9.50 0.60
CA ALA A 104 5.35 -10.11 -0.72
C ALA A 104 4.83 -11.55 -0.64
N SER A 105 5.20 -12.29 0.40
CA SER A 105 4.67 -13.64 0.65
C SER A 105 3.18 -13.68 1.02
N GLU A 106 2.57 -12.53 1.32
CA GLU A 106 1.18 -12.43 1.76
C GLU A 106 0.25 -11.76 0.75
N VAL A 107 0.77 -11.19 -0.35
CA VAL A 107 -0.02 -10.38 -1.29
C VAL A 107 0.29 -10.75 -2.74
N ASP A 108 -0.61 -10.41 -3.65
CA ASP A 108 -0.52 -10.77 -5.06
C ASP A 108 0.28 -9.77 -5.89
N PHE A 109 0.47 -8.53 -5.40
CA PHE A 109 1.23 -7.50 -6.11
C PHE A 109 1.63 -6.32 -5.19
N PHE A 110 2.62 -5.57 -5.65
CA PHE A 110 2.97 -4.27 -5.09
C PHE A 110 2.70 -3.12 -6.05
N SER A 111 2.35 -1.97 -5.46
CA SER A 111 2.35 -0.69 -6.14
C SER A 111 3.14 0.33 -5.34
N ILE A 112 4.13 0.96 -5.93
CA ILE A 112 4.97 1.94 -5.24
C ILE A 112 4.26 3.31 -5.25
N GLY A 113 3.94 3.81 -4.06
CA GLY A 113 3.39 5.15 -3.84
C GLY A 113 4.51 6.17 -3.70
N THR A 114 5.18 6.53 -4.79
CA THR A 114 6.44 7.31 -4.74
C THR A 114 6.29 8.68 -4.07
N ASN A 115 5.10 9.30 -4.10
CA ASN A 115 4.87 10.60 -3.46
C ASN A 115 5.02 10.50 -1.94
N ASP A 116 4.27 9.59 -1.32
CA ASP A 116 4.23 9.44 0.12
C ASP A 116 5.53 8.76 0.59
N LEU A 117 6.06 7.80 -0.19
CA LEU A 117 7.37 7.18 0.08
C LEU A 117 8.49 8.21 0.15
N THR A 118 8.60 9.10 -0.84
CA THR A 118 9.63 10.14 -0.88
C THR A 118 9.46 11.10 0.30
N GLN A 119 8.23 11.52 0.58
CA GLN A 119 7.92 12.41 1.70
C GLN A 119 8.35 11.82 3.05
N TYR A 120 8.09 10.53 3.29
CA TYR A 120 8.46 9.88 4.54
C TYR A 120 9.96 9.57 4.63
N ILE A 121 10.62 9.17 3.53
CA ILE A 121 12.08 8.96 3.52
C ILE A 121 12.82 10.29 3.75
N MET A 122 12.40 11.36 3.07
CA MET A 122 13.06 12.67 3.15
C MET A 122 12.62 13.49 4.38
N ALA A 123 11.70 12.96 5.20
CA ALA A 123 11.08 13.66 6.32
C ALA A 123 10.58 15.08 5.97
N ALA A 124 10.06 15.24 4.75
CA ALA A 124 9.69 16.52 4.18
C ALA A 124 8.27 16.48 3.60
N ASP A 125 7.35 17.25 4.19
CA ASP A 125 5.98 17.34 3.71
C ASP A 125 5.91 18.26 2.47
N ARG A 126 5.50 17.69 1.33
CA ARG A 126 5.31 18.44 0.07
C ARG A 126 4.24 19.54 0.18
N GLY A 127 3.29 19.39 1.10
CA GLY A 127 2.24 20.38 1.34
C GLY A 127 2.73 21.58 2.16
N ASN A 128 3.90 21.50 2.78
CA ASN A 128 4.48 22.55 3.58
C ASN A 128 5.54 23.31 2.78
N SER A 129 5.23 24.53 2.35
CA SER A 129 6.11 25.38 1.54
C SER A 129 7.50 25.61 2.13
N THR A 130 7.66 25.52 3.46
CA THR A 130 8.94 25.71 4.14
C THR A 130 9.93 24.57 3.84
N VAL A 131 9.41 23.34 3.71
CA VAL A 131 10.21 22.11 3.58
C VAL A 131 9.99 21.37 2.26
N ALA A 132 9.02 21.78 1.43
CA ALA A 132 8.72 21.14 0.16
C ALA A 132 9.94 21.04 -0.78
N LYS A 133 10.86 22.01 -0.72
CA LYS A 133 12.13 22.00 -1.48
C LYS A 133 13.10 20.87 -1.09
N LEU A 134 12.88 20.22 0.05
CA LEU A 134 13.68 19.08 0.52
C LEU A 134 13.18 17.74 -0.03
N VAL A 135 12.00 17.72 -0.65
CA VAL A 135 11.46 16.52 -1.31
C VAL A 135 12.25 16.29 -2.60
N ASP A 136 13.08 15.25 -2.58
CA ASP A 136 13.88 14.84 -3.72
C ASP A 136 13.60 13.38 -4.09
N TYR A 137 12.96 13.17 -5.24
CA TYR A 137 12.63 11.84 -5.77
C TYR A 137 13.85 11.09 -6.31
N CYS A 138 14.94 11.81 -6.61
CA CYS A 138 16.18 11.27 -7.13
C CYS A 138 17.21 11.02 -6.03
N ASN A 139 16.85 11.25 -4.76
CA ASN A 139 17.73 10.96 -3.65
C ASN A 139 18.07 9.46 -3.58
N ASP A 140 19.33 9.14 -3.29
CA ASP A 140 19.82 7.76 -3.20
C ASP A 140 18.97 6.89 -2.26
N ALA A 141 18.51 7.43 -1.13
CA ALA A 141 17.66 6.68 -0.20
C ALA A 141 16.32 6.27 -0.82
N VAL A 142 15.73 7.13 -1.66
CA VAL A 142 14.46 6.87 -2.36
C VAL A 142 14.67 5.84 -3.46
N ILE A 143 15.73 5.99 -4.25
CA ILE A 143 16.08 5.04 -5.32
C ILE A 143 16.37 3.66 -4.73
N ASN A 144 17.16 3.59 -3.65
CA ASN A 144 17.47 2.34 -2.96
C ASN A 144 16.22 1.68 -2.38
N ALA A 145 15.31 2.47 -1.78
CA ALA A 145 14.04 1.94 -1.30
C ALA A 145 13.19 1.33 -2.42
N ILE A 146 13.09 2.00 -3.58
CA ILE A 146 12.41 1.45 -4.77
C ILE A 146 13.08 0.16 -5.23
N ALA A 147 14.42 0.13 -5.29
CA ALA A 147 15.18 -1.04 -5.70
C ALA A 147 14.94 -2.25 -4.78
N MET A 148 14.91 -2.02 -3.46
CA MET A 148 14.59 -3.06 -2.47
C MET A 148 13.20 -3.66 -2.69
N VAL A 149 12.19 -2.81 -2.93
CA VAL A 149 10.82 -3.27 -3.21
C VAL A 149 10.74 -4.07 -4.50
N CYS A 150 11.39 -3.59 -5.56
CA CYS A 150 11.46 -4.31 -6.83
C CYS A 150 12.18 -5.66 -6.68
N GLN A 151 13.24 -5.72 -5.87
CA GLN A 151 13.94 -6.97 -5.58
C GLN A 151 13.06 -7.94 -4.80
N ALA A 152 12.36 -7.47 -3.78
CA ALA A 152 11.43 -8.30 -3.00
C ALA A 152 10.30 -8.86 -3.88
N GLY A 153 9.74 -8.04 -4.78
CA GLY A 153 8.76 -8.49 -5.75
C GLY A 153 9.31 -9.56 -6.69
N ARG A 154 10.53 -9.39 -7.21
CA ARG A 154 11.21 -10.42 -8.03
C ARG A 154 11.45 -11.72 -7.25
N ASN A 155 11.92 -11.64 -6.01
CA ASN A 155 12.21 -12.82 -5.19
C ASN A 155 10.96 -13.67 -4.89
N ASN A 156 9.80 -13.04 -4.83
CA ASN A 156 8.51 -13.68 -4.53
C ASN A 156 7.62 -13.84 -5.77
N GLU A 157 8.16 -13.53 -6.96
CA GLU A 157 7.45 -13.66 -8.24
C GLU A 157 6.14 -12.85 -8.33
N ILE A 158 6.03 -11.75 -7.59
CA ILE A 158 4.88 -10.85 -7.64
C ILE A 158 5.18 -9.60 -8.49
N PRO A 159 4.22 -9.10 -9.29
CA PRO A 159 4.42 -7.89 -10.06
C PRO A 159 4.56 -6.66 -9.16
N VAL A 160 5.48 -5.78 -9.53
CA VAL A 160 5.66 -4.46 -8.91
C VAL A 160 5.36 -3.39 -9.96
N SER A 161 4.58 -2.39 -9.58
CA SER A 161 4.20 -1.26 -10.43
C SER A 161 4.38 0.07 -9.68
N ASN A 162 4.20 1.20 -10.37
CA ASN A 162 4.19 2.52 -9.74
C ASN A 162 2.86 3.22 -10.04
N VAL A 163 2.19 3.75 -9.01
CA VAL A 163 0.88 4.42 -9.09
C VAL A 163 0.86 5.57 -10.12
N ARG A 164 1.97 6.27 -10.35
CA ARG A 164 2.01 7.39 -11.30
C ARG A 164 2.02 6.97 -12.78
N ARG A 165 2.36 5.73 -13.10
CA ARG A 165 2.39 5.23 -14.48
C ARG A 165 1.50 4.00 -14.58
N ASN A 166 0.20 4.23 -14.77
CA ASN A 166 -0.73 3.21 -15.27
C ASN A 166 -0.11 2.57 -16.52
N GLY A 167 0.45 1.36 -16.39
CA GLY A 167 1.06 0.59 -17.48
C GLY A 167 2.53 0.19 -17.28
N TRP A 168 3.30 0.83 -16.38
CA TRP A 168 4.69 0.40 -16.14
C TRP A 168 4.75 -0.72 -15.11
N ARG A 169 4.96 -1.95 -15.58
CA ARG A 169 5.31 -3.12 -14.76
C ARG A 169 6.83 -3.24 -14.72
N TYR A 170 7.42 -3.35 -13.52
CA TYR A 170 8.81 -3.77 -13.43
C TYR A 170 8.88 -5.26 -13.83
N PRO A 171 9.74 -5.65 -14.79
CA PRO A 171 9.80 -7.02 -15.25
C PRO A 171 10.23 -7.94 -14.10
N ALA A 172 9.46 -9.01 -13.87
CA ALA A 172 9.94 -10.19 -13.17
C ALA A 172 10.73 -11.01 -14.19
N ASN A 173 12.06 -11.01 -14.08
CA ASN A 173 13.02 -11.80 -14.85
C ASN A 173 12.73 -12.03 -16.35
N SER A 174 13.37 -11.24 -17.23
CA SER A 174 13.62 -11.65 -18.62
C SER A 174 14.87 -12.53 -18.68
N THR A 175 14.73 -13.81 -18.35
CA THR A 175 15.73 -14.83 -18.68
C THR A 175 15.30 -15.56 -19.95
N THR A 176 15.26 -14.84 -21.07
CA THR A 176 15.37 -15.44 -22.40
C THR A 176 16.39 -14.65 -23.18
N ALA A 177 17.65 -15.02 -22.98
CA ALA A 177 18.66 -14.80 -24.00
C ALA A 177 18.25 -15.63 -25.22
N HIS A 178 17.71 -14.97 -26.25
CA HIS A 178 17.72 -15.53 -27.59
C HIS A 178 18.89 -14.88 -28.34
N HIS A 179 19.95 -15.68 -28.49
CA HIS A 179 20.89 -15.60 -29.61
C HIS A 179 20.20 -16.07 -30.90
N GLY A 180 20.61 -15.47 -32.02
CA GLY A 180 20.30 -15.85 -33.41
C GLY A 180 19.13 -15.05 -33.99
N ASP A 181 19.21 -14.40 -35.14
CA ASP A 181 20.25 -14.23 -36.17
C ASP A 181 20.12 -12.81 -36.78
#